data_AF-A0A7X7J6T1-F1
#
_entry.id   AF-A0A7X7J6T1-F1
#
_cell.length_a   1.000
_cell.length_b   1.000
_cell.length_c   1.000
_cell.angle_alpha   90.00
_cell.angle_beta   90.00
_cell.angle_gamma   90.00
#
_symmetry.space_group_name_H-M   'P 1'
#
loop_
_entity.id
_entity.type
_entity.pdbx_description
1 polymer ?
#
loop_
_entity_poly.entity_id
_entity_poly.type
_entity_poly.pdbx_seq_one_letter_code
_entity_poly.pdbx_strand_id
1 'polypeptide(L)'
;MKAMILDRLENLGRYGLPFTEDIRSFLSEKREGLFAVPEIEIKGRDLFVRPGAYRTRPAEEGRFETHQVYADLQLMVSGEEIMQFAPLDSLADPTEYDEMKDCQFFSARANISSFLVREGEFAIFFSGESHRPMCAASQGPAFVQKLVFKIRIRK
;
A
#
# COMPACT_ATOMS: atom_id res chain seq x y z
N MET A 1 15.17 12.24 0.71
CA MET A 1 15.00 11.27 1.81
C MET A 1 13.87 10.36 1.37
N LYS A 2 14.11 9.06 1.16
CA LYS A 2 13.05 8.07 0.92
C LYS A 2 12.55 7.67 2.30
N ALA A 3 11.37 8.12 2.68
CA ALA A 3 10.80 7.84 3.97
C ALA A 3 9.38 7.33 3.78
N MET A 4 9.22 6.02 3.95
CA MET A 4 7.92 5.41 4.20
C MET A 4 7.32 6.01 5.47
N ILE A 5 6.02 6.24 5.47
CA ILE A 5 5.26 6.76 6.62
C ILE A 5 4.33 5.66 7.12
N LEU A 6 4.24 5.46 8.44
CA LEU A 6 3.22 4.67 9.11
C LEU A 6 2.55 5.55 10.17
N ASP A 7 1.24 5.75 10.08
CA ASP A 7 0.50 6.56 11.05
C ASP A 7 -1.00 6.20 11.04
N ARG A 8 -1.77 6.85 11.90
CA ARG A 8 -3.23 6.75 11.98
C ARG A 8 -3.90 7.68 10.99
N LEU A 9 -5.05 7.25 10.46
CA LEU A 9 -5.84 8.01 9.48
C LEU A 9 -6.19 9.44 9.92
N GLU A 10 -6.39 9.65 11.22
CA GLU A 10 -6.61 10.98 11.82
C GLU A 10 -5.49 11.97 11.44
N ASN A 11 -4.26 11.48 11.38
CA ASN A 11 -3.04 12.25 11.11
C ASN A 11 -2.71 12.41 9.63
N LEU A 12 -3.52 11.88 8.70
CA LEU A 12 -3.22 11.91 7.25
C LEU A 12 -2.86 13.31 6.72
N GLY A 13 -3.50 14.35 7.25
CA GLY A 13 -3.25 15.74 6.86
C GLY A 13 -1.84 16.28 7.16
N ARG A 14 -1.05 15.59 7.98
CA ARG A 14 0.30 16.05 8.38
C ARG A 14 1.35 15.92 7.28
N TYR A 15 1.08 15.10 6.26
CA TYR A 15 2.10 14.65 5.31
C TYR A 15 2.10 15.41 3.97
N GLY A 16 1.18 16.37 3.79
CA GLY A 16 1.13 17.21 2.59
C GLY A 16 0.91 16.43 1.29
N LEU A 17 0.28 15.25 1.35
CA LEU A 17 -0.01 14.46 0.15
C LEU A 17 -1.02 15.19 -0.76
N PRO A 18 -0.83 15.15 -2.09
CA PRO A 18 -1.86 15.55 -3.04
C PRO A 18 -3.18 14.81 -2.79
N PHE A 19 -4.30 15.48 -3.03
CA PHE A 19 -5.64 14.90 -2.93
C PHE A 19 -6.03 14.39 -1.54
N THR A 20 -5.35 14.81 -0.48
CA THR A 20 -5.68 14.41 0.90
C THR A 20 -7.16 14.64 1.24
N GLU A 21 -7.72 15.78 0.85
CA GLU A 21 -9.14 16.09 1.11
C GLU A 21 -10.09 15.22 0.26
N ASP A 22 -9.73 14.87 -0.97
CA ASP A 22 -10.52 13.95 -1.79
C ASP A 22 -10.52 12.52 -1.19
N ILE A 23 -9.38 12.07 -0.66
CA ILE A 23 -9.27 10.80 0.08
C ILE A 23 -10.15 10.84 1.34
N ARG A 24 -10.10 11.93 2.11
CA ARG A 24 -10.96 12.10 3.30
C ARG A 24 -12.44 12.10 2.94
N SER A 25 -12.83 12.81 1.87
CA SER A 25 -14.20 12.82 1.36
C SER A 25 -14.64 11.41 0.97
N PHE A 26 -13.82 10.69 0.20
CA PHE A 26 -14.09 9.31 -0.19
C PHE A 26 -14.33 8.39 1.01
N LEU A 27 -13.50 8.51 2.04
CA LEU A 27 -13.58 7.70 3.26
C LEU A 27 -14.77 8.07 4.15
N SER A 28 -15.31 9.28 4.06
CA SER A 28 -16.46 9.72 4.84
C SER A 28 -17.80 9.18 4.31
N GLU A 29 -17.83 8.73 3.05
CA GLU A 29 -19.02 8.22 2.39
C GLU A 29 -19.19 6.71 2.65
N LYS A 30 -20.38 6.30 3.10
CA LYS A 30 -20.73 4.88 3.16
C LYS A 30 -20.95 4.35 1.75
N ARG A 31 -20.24 3.28 1.38
CA ARG A 31 -20.33 2.63 0.07
C ARG A 31 -20.59 1.15 0.24
N GLU A 32 -21.76 0.69 -0.20
CA GLU A 32 -22.06 -0.74 -0.27
C GLU A 32 -21.26 -1.39 -1.40
N GLY A 33 -20.82 -2.64 -1.19
CA GLY A 33 -20.08 -3.38 -2.21
C GLY A 33 -18.69 -2.81 -2.53
N LEU A 34 -18.13 -1.94 -1.68
CA LEU A 34 -16.81 -1.33 -1.90
C LEU A 34 -15.71 -2.35 -2.22
N PHE A 35 -15.70 -3.49 -1.53
CA PHE A 35 -14.71 -4.56 -1.73
C PHE A 35 -15.06 -5.56 -2.84
N ALA A 36 -16.16 -5.35 -3.58
CA ALA A 36 -16.58 -6.19 -4.70
C ALA A 36 -16.13 -5.66 -6.07
N VAL A 37 -15.54 -4.46 -6.11
CA VAL A 37 -15.02 -3.84 -7.33
C VAL A 37 -13.48 -3.79 -7.30
N PRO A 38 -12.80 -3.95 -8.45
CA PRO A 38 -11.34 -4.01 -8.49
C PRO A 38 -10.69 -2.63 -8.32
N GLU A 39 -11.37 -1.57 -8.74
CA GLU A 39 -10.84 -0.21 -8.77
C GLU A 39 -11.97 0.81 -8.81
N ILE A 40 -11.76 1.96 -8.17
CA ILE A 40 -12.65 3.12 -8.24
C ILE A 40 -11.81 4.36 -8.54
N GLU A 41 -12.12 5.05 -9.64
CA GLU A 41 -11.52 6.33 -9.96
C GLU A 41 -12.15 7.45 -9.11
N ILE A 42 -11.31 8.27 -8.48
CA ILE A 42 -11.74 9.40 -7.63
C ILE A 42 -11.48 10.71 -8.38
N LYS A 43 -10.30 10.84 -9.00
CA LYS A 43 -9.89 11.92 -9.91
C LYS A 43 -9.24 11.36 -11.17
N GLY A 44 -9.96 10.50 -11.89
CA GLY A 44 -9.42 9.79 -13.06
C GLY A 44 -8.14 9.02 -12.71
N ARG A 45 -7.10 9.18 -13.53
CA ARG A 45 -5.77 8.55 -13.32
C ARG A 45 -4.81 9.35 -12.45
N ASP A 46 -5.27 10.41 -11.79
CA ASP A 46 -4.45 11.17 -10.82
C ASP A 46 -4.68 10.66 -9.38
N LEU A 47 -5.89 10.18 -9.09
CA LEU A 47 -6.23 9.50 -7.84
C LEU A 47 -7.29 8.41 -8.09
N PHE A 48 -6.97 7.18 -7.73
CA PHE A 48 -7.89 6.06 -7.71
C PHE A 48 -7.58 5.14 -6.53
N VAL A 49 -8.53 4.30 -6.16
CA VAL A 49 -8.38 3.35 -5.05
C VAL A 49 -8.66 1.93 -5.50
N ARG A 50 -7.87 1.00 -4.99
CA ARG A 50 -8.06 -0.45 -5.16
C ARG A 50 -8.47 -1.07 -3.83
N PRO A 51 -9.75 -1.43 -3.67
CA PRO A 51 -10.22 -2.22 -2.55
C PRO A 51 -9.62 -3.63 -2.58
N GLY A 52 -9.16 -4.11 -1.43
CA GLY A 52 -8.64 -5.47 -1.27
C GLY A 52 -9.29 -6.14 -0.07
N ALA A 53 -9.81 -7.36 -0.28
CA ALA A 53 -10.33 -8.23 0.76
C ALA A 53 -9.74 -9.64 0.57
N TYR A 54 -8.92 -10.09 1.50
CA TYR A 54 -8.14 -11.33 1.35
C TYR A 54 -7.71 -11.89 2.70
N ARG A 55 -7.19 -13.13 2.71
CA ARG A 55 -6.45 -13.66 3.86
C ARG A 55 -4.97 -13.35 3.68
N THR A 56 -4.33 -12.83 4.74
CA THR A 56 -2.88 -12.64 4.78
C THR A 56 -2.17 -13.99 4.65
N ARG A 57 -0.91 -13.96 4.24
CA ARG A 57 -0.12 -15.16 3.94
C ARG A 57 1.29 -15.05 4.51
N PRO A 58 2.04 -16.17 4.68
CA PRO A 58 3.45 -16.11 5.00
C PRO A 58 4.20 -15.14 4.09
N ALA A 59 5.12 -14.37 4.65
CA ALA A 59 5.80 -13.31 3.91
C ALA A 59 6.55 -13.87 2.69
N GLU A 60 7.07 -15.09 2.82
CA GLU A 60 7.80 -15.87 1.82
C GLU A 60 6.96 -16.16 0.56
N GLU A 61 5.64 -16.14 0.65
CA GLU A 61 4.74 -16.29 -0.51
C GLU A 61 4.53 -14.97 -1.28
N GLY A 62 4.95 -13.84 -0.71
CA GLY A 62 4.89 -12.52 -1.32
C GLY A 62 6.24 -12.07 -1.90
N ARG A 63 6.17 -11.09 -2.81
CA ARG A 63 7.34 -10.42 -3.40
C ARG A 63 7.38 -8.97 -2.96
N PHE A 64 8.57 -8.37 -2.97
CA PHE A 64 8.70 -6.92 -2.89
C PHE A 64 8.28 -6.30 -4.21
N GLU A 65 7.61 -5.16 -4.16
CA GLU A 65 7.21 -4.38 -5.33
C GLU A 65 7.59 -2.90 -5.18
N THR A 66 7.81 -2.24 -6.32
CA THR A 66 7.96 -0.78 -6.41
C THR A 66 7.10 -0.22 -7.53
N HIS A 67 6.71 1.05 -7.39
CA HIS A 67 5.96 1.83 -8.37
C HIS A 67 6.78 3.03 -8.83
N GLN A 68 6.69 3.44 -10.10
CA GLN A 68 7.37 4.63 -10.63
C GLN A 68 6.44 5.84 -10.78
N VAL A 69 5.14 5.62 -11.02
CA VAL A 69 4.16 6.68 -11.33
C VAL A 69 3.37 7.09 -10.09
N TYR A 70 2.93 6.12 -9.31
CA TYR A 70 2.07 6.36 -8.14
C TYR A 70 2.85 6.19 -6.84
N ALA A 71 2.43 6.93 -5.82
CA ALA A 71 2.62 6.54 -4.43
C ALA A 71 1.43 5.71 -3.97
N ASP A 72 1.69 4.83 -3.04
CA ASP A 72 0.70 4.01 -2.39
C ASP A 72 0.38 4.56 -1.02
N LEU A 73 -0.89 4.85 -0.74
CA LEU A 73 -1.40 4.94 0.61
C LEU A 73 -2.25 3.70 0.87
N GLN A 74 -1.73 2.78 1.67
CA GLN A 74 -2.39 1.53 2.04
C GLN A 74 -3.04 1.69 3.42
N LEU A 75 -4.35 1.93 3.43
CA LEU A 75 -5.16 2.08 4.64
C LEU A 75 -5.80 0.74 5.03
N MET A 76 -5.57 0.29 6.26
CA MET A 76 -6.24 -0.89 6.80
C MET A 76 -7.64 -0.52 7.30
N VAL A 77 -8.67 -1.13 6.71
CA VAL A 77 -10.07 -0.89 7.04
C VAL A 77 -10.59 -1.88 8.08
N SER A 78 -10.14 -3.14 8.04
CA SER A 78 -10.42 -4.11 9.09
C SER A 78 -9.33 -5.18 9.17
N GLY A 79 -9.04 -5.63 10.39
CA GLY A 79 -7.99 -6.60 10.67
C GLY A 79 -6.60 -5.96 10.78
N GLU A 80 -5.57 -6.78 10.61
CA GLU A 80 -4.17 -6.34 10.68
C GLU A 80 -3.28 -7.17 9.74
N GLU A 81 -2.27 -6.52 9.18
CA GLU A 81 -1.26 -7.20 8.37
C GLU A 81 0.14 -6.69 8.69
N ILE A 82 1.13 -7.56 8.53
CA ILE A 82 2.51 -7.13 8.43
C ILE A 82 2.73 -6.58 7.02
N MET A 83 3.31 -5.39 6.95
CA MET A 83 3.93 -4.89 5.73
C MET A 83 5.43 -4.83 5.95
N GLN A 84 6.18 -5.09 4.88
CA GLN A 84 7.63 -5.05 4.93
C GLN A 84 8.17 -4.00 3.98
N PHE A 85 9.30 -3.43 4.37
CA PHE A 85 10.05 -2.44 3.60
C PHE A 85 11.52 -2.84 3.55
N ALA A 86 12.17 -2.59 2.43
CA ALA A 86 13.62 -2.71 2.30
C ALA A 86 14.17 -1.62 1.35
N PRO A 87 15.39 -1.15 1.58
CA PRO A 87 16.12 -0.41 0.55
C PRO A 87 16.31 -1.26 -0.72
N LEU A 88 16.29 -0.63 -1.90
CA LEU A 88 16.39 -1.36 -3.18
C LEU A 88 17.69 -2.16 -3.33
N ASP A 89 18.80 -1.69 -2.76
CA ASP A 89 20.10 -2.41 -2.76
C ASP A 89 20.10 -3.66 -1.86
N SER A 90 19.06 -3.80 -1.04
CA SER A 90 18.83 -4.93 -0.14
C SER A 90 17.83 -5.94 -0.72
N LEU A 91 17.50 -5.80 -2.01
CA LEU A 91 16.68 -6.71 -2.81
C LEU A 91 17.49 -7.34 -3.95
N ALA A 92 16.92 -8.37 -4.58
CA ALA A 92 17.55 -9.12 -5.67
C ALA A 92 16.55 -9.48 -6.77
N ASP A 93 17.05 -10.00 -7.89
CA ASP A 93 16.27 -10.58 -8.99
C ASP A 93 15.11 -9.70 -9.48
N PRO A 94 15.39 -8.45 -9.93
CA PRO A 94 14.37 -7.57 -10.47
C PRO A 94 13.71 -8.21 -11.70
N THR A 95 12.38 -8.20 -11.76
CA THR A 95 11.67 -8.48 -13.02
C THR A 95 11.82 -7.30 -13.97
N GLU A 96 11.38 -7.49 -15.21
CA GLU A 96 11.03 -6.35 -16.06
C GLU A 96 9.93 -5.51 -15.38
N TYR A 97 9.97 -4.20 -15.64
CA TYR A 97 8.97 -3.26 -15.16
C TYR A 97 7.74 -3.31 -16.07
N ASP A 98 6.56 -3.52 -15.48
CA ASP A 98 5.27 -3.51 -16.18
C ASP A 98 4.70 -2.09 -16.16
N GLU A 99 4.82 -1.39 -17.30
CA GLU A 99 4.34 -0.01 -17.43
C GLU A 99 2.82 0.13 -17.26
N MET A 100 2.05 -0.91 -17.63
CA MET A 100 0.59 -0.87 -17.53
C MET A 100 0.14 -1.01 -16.07
N LYS A 101 0.86 -1.83 -15.29
CA LYS A 101 0.58 -2.03 -13.85
C LYS A 101 1.32 -1.06 -12.94
N ASP A 102 2.25 -0.28 -13.48
CA ASP A 102 3.18 0.55 -12.73
C ASP A 102 3.91 -0.27 -11.65
N CYS A 103 4.46 -1.44 -12.01
CA CYS A 103 5.01 -2.36 -11.01
C CYS A 103 6.27 -3.09 -11.48
N GLN A 104 7.24 -3.22 -10.59
CA GLN A 104 8.40 -4.10 -10.73
C GLN A 104 8.54 -4.94 -9.47
N PHE A 105 8.82 -6.23 -9.63
CA PHE A 105 8.95 -7.15 -8.51
C PHE A 105 10.40 -7.55 -8.24
N PHE A 106 10.66 -7.87 -6.98
CA PHE A 106 11.98 -8.26 -6.48
C PHE A 106 11.88 -9.41 -5.48
N SER A 107 12.96 -10.17 -5.37
CA SER A 107 13.20 -11.14 -4.30
C SER A 107 13.81 -10.43 -3.08
N ALA A 108 13.48 -10.95 -1.90
CA ALA A 108 14.06 -10.52 -0.64
C ALA A 108 15.54 -10.94 -0.54
N ARG A 109 16.41 -10.07 0.00
CA ARG A 109 17.83 -10.42 0.27
C ARG A 109 18.27 -10.07 1.69
N ALA A 110 18.21 -8.81 2.11
CA ALA A 110 18.67 -8.37 3.43
C ALA A 110 17.91 -7.14 3.94
N ASN A 111 18.22 -6.69 5.18
CA ASN A 111 17.77 -5.41 5.76
C ASN A 111 16.25 -5.14 5.68
N ILE A 112 15.46 -6.19 5.88
CA ILE A 112 14.01 -6.11 5.81
C ILE A 112 13.47 -5.57 7.13
N SER A 113 12.79 -4.44 7.06
CA SER A 113 11.97 -3.93 8.15
C SER A 113 10.57 -4.50 8.04
N SER A 114 10.01 -4.96 9.16
CA SER A 114 8.63 -5.44 9.25
C SER A 114 7.89 -4.58 10.26
N PHE A 115 6.67 -4.16 9.93
CA PHE A 115 5.82 -3.38 10.81
C PHE A 115 4.38 -3.83 10.66
N LEU A 116 3.64 -3.77 11.77
CA LEU A 116 2.24 -4.17 11.84
C LEU A 116 1.38 -2.94 11.54
N VAL A 117 0.47 -3.09 10.58
CA VAL A 117 -0.54 -2.09 10.21
C VAL A 117 -1.89 -2.61 10.65
N ARG A 118 -2.51 -1.92 11.59
CA ARG A 118 -3.81 -2.28 12.17
C ARG A 118 -4.93 -1.44 11.59
N GLU A 119 -6.16 -1.90 11.81
CA GLU A 119 -7.37 -1.13 11.51
C GLU A 119 -7.25 0.35 11.92
N GLY A 120 -7.54 1.25 10.96
CA GLY A 120 -7.43 2.69 11.14
C GLY A 120 -6.03 3.28 10.91
N GLU A 121 -5.01 2.44 10.71
CA GLU A 121 -3.66 2.85 10.35
C GLU A 121 -3.43 2.77 8.84
N PHE A 122 -2.52 3.60 8.34
CA PHE A 122 -2.07 3.58 6.95
C PHE A 122 -0.56 3.55 6.85
N ALA A 123 -0.06 2.94 5.77
CA ALA A 123 1.32 3.11 5.33
C ALA A 123 1.36 3.89 4.01
N ILE A 124 2.29 4.84 3.88
CA ILE A 124 2.60 5.51 2.60
C ILE A 124 3.93 5.00 2.09
N PHE A 125 3.95 4.54 0.83
CA PHE A 125 5.15 4.22 0.07
C PHE A 125 5.21 5.15 -1.14
N PHE A 126 6.23 6.00 -1.19
CA PHE A 126 6.45 6.91 -2.32
C PHE A 126 6.96 6.16 -3.55
N SER A 127 6.86 6.77 -4.72
CA SER A 127 7.37 6.18 -5.97
C SER A 127 8.86 5.82 -5.84
N GLY A 128 9.19 4.57 -6.15
CA GLY A 128 10.52 3.98 -6.03
C GLY A 128 10.87 3.46 -4.63
N GLU A 129 9.92 3.43 -3.70
CA GLU A 129 10.04 2.77 -2.40
C GLU A 129 9.50 1.34 -2.47
N SER A 130 10.34 0.39 -2.03
CA SER A 130 9.96 -1.02 -2.09
C SER A 130 9.11 -1.41 -0.89
N HIS A 131 8.13 -2.27 -1.13
CA HIS A 131 7.32 -2.81 -0.07
C HIS A 131 6.80 -4.19 -0.41
N ARG A 132 6.51 -4.99 0.62
CA ARG A 132 5.86 -6.30 0.52
C ARG A 132 4.69 -6.33 1.50
N PRO A 133 3.45 -6.12 1.01
CA PRO A 133 2.26 -6.13 1.87
C PRO A 133 1.68 -7.55 2.04
N MET A 134 0.50 -7.66 2.64
CA MET A 134 -0.28 -8.92 2.77
C MET A 134 0.37 -10.01 3.64
N CYS A 135 1.39 -9.67 4.44
CA CYS A 135 2.09 -10.65 5.26
C CYS A 135 1.29 -10.95 6.54
N ALA A 136 1.23 -12.22 6.92
CA ALA A 136 0.58 -12.66 8.14
C ALA A 136 1.33 -12.14 9.39
N ALA A 137 0.57 -11.80 10.43
CA ALA A 137 1.12 -11.52 11.75
C ALA A 137 1.60 -12.82 12.43
N SER A 138 2.24 -12.70 13.59
CA SER A 138 2.81 -13.87 14.31
C SER A 138 1.76 -14.91 14.73
N GLN A 139 0.49 -14.49 14.81
CA GLN A 139 -0.67 -15.32 15.12
C GLN A 139 -1.17 -16.14 13.91
N GLY A 140 -0.64 -15.87 12.72
CA GLY A 140 -0.95 -16.58 11.48
C GLY A 140 -1.88 -15.83 10.52
N PRO A 141 -2.26 -16.47 9.39
CA PRO A 141 -3.16 -15.92 8.38
C PRO A 141 -4.51 -15.45 8.92
N ALA A 142 -4.85 -14.20 8.67
CA ALA A 142 -6.10 -13.57 9.08
C ALA A 142 -6.79 -12.90 7.87
N PHE A 143 -8.12 -12.79 7.91
CA PHE A 143 -8.86 -12.04 6.90
C PHE A 143 -8.72 -10.54 7.18
N VAL A 144 -8.45 -9.76 6.14
CA VAL A 144 -8.29 -8.31 6.21
C VAL A 144 -9.03 -7.62 5.09
N GLN A 145 -9.39 -6.36 5.31
CA GLN A 145 -9.86 -5.46 4.28
C GLN A 145 -9.01 -4.20 4.27
N LYS A 146 -8.52 -3.80 3.10
CA LYS A 146 -7.72 -2.58 2.94
C LYS A 146 -8.10 -1.79 1.68
N LEU A 147 -7.77 -0.51 1.71
CA LEU A 147 -7.86 0.39 0.57
C LEU A 147 -6.46 0.83 0.17
N VAL A 148 -6.09 0.59 -1.08
CA VAL A 148 -4.83 1.07 -1.64
C VAL A 148 -5.13 2.26 -2.55
N PHE A 149 -4.92 3.47 -2.05
CA PHE A 149 -5.01 4.68 -2.86
C PHE A 149 -3.72 4.83 -3.66
N LYS A 150 -3.87 4.93 -4.97
CA LYS A 150 -2.78 5.21 -5.91
C LYS A 150 -2.81 6.70 -6.21
N ILE A 151 -1.76 7.41 -5.78
CA ILE A 151 -1.69 8.86 -5.79
C ILE A 151 -0.61 9.28 -6.78
N ARG A 152 -0.98 9.98 -7.86
CA ARG A 152 0.02 10.47 -8.81
C ARG A 152 0.80 11.61 -8.15
N ILE A 153 2.09 11.41 -7.93
CA ILE A 153 2.97 12.46 -7.41
C ILE A 153 3.70 13.10 -8.59
N ARG A 154 3.45 14.39 -8.81
CA ARG A 154 4.20 15.18 -9.79
C ARG A 154 5.56 15.53 -9.16
N LYS A 155 6.64 15.22 -9.87
CA LYS A 155 8.00 15.60 -9.50
C LYS A 155 8.24 17.09 -9.74
#